data_AF-A0A3M1YCD8-F1
#
_entry.id   AF-A0A3M1YCD8-F1
#
_cell.length_a   1.000
_cell.length_b   1.000
_cell.length_c   1.000
_cell.angle_alpha   90.00
_cell.angle_beta   90.00
_cell.angle_gamma   90.00
#
_symmetry.space_group_name_H-M   'P 1'
#
loop_
_entity.id
_entity.type
_entity.pdbx_description
1 polymer ?
#
loop_
_entity_poly.entity_id
_entity_poly.type
_entity_poly.pdbx_seq_one_letter_code
_entity_poly.pdbx_strand_id
1 'polypeptide(L)'
;MEGDTVRVSELLRAGLVALAAGDKAKAHTLWKQAAALNPKNEAVWLALLEVVNTHDDRRVCLENILAINPNNEAARRQLRVLGLLEGEIVQHPLPPRRRPFLLPLLQITLALLLIILFIVLGIVTASILNLL
;
A
#
# COMPACT_ATOMS: atom_id res chain seq x y z
N MET A 1 -5.46 -18.84 -14.07
CA MET A 1 -6.19 -17.57 -13.84
C MET A 1 -7.60 -17.84 -13.30
N GLU A 2 -8.32 -18.87 -13.75
CA GLU A 2 -9.64 -19.27 -13.22
C GLU A 2 -9.67 -19.48 -11.69
N GLY A 3 -8.67 -20.20 -11.16
CA GLY A 3 -8.63 -20.60 -9.74
C GLY A 3 -8.52 -19.45 -8.74
N ASP A 4 -7.87 -18.34 -9.12
CA ASP A 4 -7.74 -17.17 -8.24
C ASP A 4 -9.06 -16.40 -8.14
N THR A 5 -9.82 -16.33 -9.24
CA THR A 5 -11.16 -15.71 -9.24
C THR A 5 -12.11 -16.48 -8.32
N VAL A 6 -12.13 -17.81 -8.40
CA VAL A 6 -12.95 -18.66 -7.52
C VAL A 6 -12.57 -18.45 -6.06
N ARG A 7 -11.28 -18.48 -5.75
CA ARG A 7 -10.77 -18.27 -4.38
C ARG A 7 -11.10 -16.88 -3.83
N VAL A 8 -11.02 -15.84 -4.67
CA VAL A 8 -11.41 -14.46 -4.29
C VAL A 8 -12.90 -14.41 -3.95
N SER A 9 -13.76 -15.04 -4.75
CA SER A 9 -15.21 -15.12 -4.47
C SER A 9 -15.51 -15.86 -3.17
N GLU A 10 -14.78 -16.94 -2.87
CA GLU A 10 -14.90 -17.66 -1.60
C GLU A 10 -14.51 -16.80 -0.40
N LEU A 11 -13.38 -16.08 -0.48
CA LEU A 11 -12.92 -15.18 0.56
C LEU A 11 -13.88 -14.02 0.79
N LEU A 12 -14.43 -13.44 -0.29
CA LEU A 12 -15.45 -12.39 -0.21
C LEU A 12 -16.69 -12.90 0.54
N ARG A 13 -17.20 -14.07 0.16
CA ARG A 13 -18.37 -14.69 0.82
C ARG A 13 -18.09 -15.03 2.27
N ALA A 14 -16.94 -15.61 2.58
CA ALA A 14 -16.55 -15.94 3.95
C ALA A 14 -16.45 -14.69 4.83
N GLY A 15 -15.92 -13.58 4.29
CA GLY A 15 -15.85 -12.32 5.02
C GLY A 15 -17.23 -11.70 5.27
N LEU A 16 -18.17 -11.84 4.32
CA LEU A 16 -19.57 -11.43 4.54
C LEU A 16 -20.23 -12.20 5.69
N VAL A 17 -20.01 -13.52 5.75
CA VAL A 17 -20.50 -14.35 6.86
C VAL A 17 -19.89 -13.93 8.19
N ALA A 18 -18.58 -13.64 8.23
CA ALA A 18 -17.91 -13.16 9.43
C ALA A 18 -18.44 -11.79 9.87
N LEU A 19 -18.63 -10.86 8.94
CA LEU A 19 -19.19 -9.53 9.24
C LEU A 19 -20.62 -9.63 9.78
N ALA A 20 -21.46 -10.50 9.19
CA ALA A 20 -22.82 -10.74 9.66
C ALA A 20 -22.86 -11.33 11.08
N ALA A 21 -21.83 -12.09 11.48
CA ALA A 21 -21.66 -12.59 12.84
C ALA A 21 -21.06 -11.54 13.81
N GLY A 22 -20.79 -10.32 13.36
CA GLY A 22 -20.15 -9.25 14.15
C GLY A 22 -18.62 -9.33 14.21
N ASP A 23 -18.00 -10.32 13.59
CA ASP A 23 -16.55 -10.52 13.58
C ASP A 23 -15.89 -9.70 12.45
N LYS A 24 -15.82 -8.39 12.67
CA LYS A 24 -15.16 -7.45 11.73
C LYS A 24 -13.68 -7.75 11.51
N ALA A 25 -12.99 -8.26 12.52
CA ALA A 25 -11.55 -8.57 12.44
C ALA A 25 -11.28 -9.74 11.48
N LYS A 26 -12.11 -10.79 11.55
CA LYS A 26 -12.06 -11.91 10.61
C LYS A 26 -12.48 -11.50 9.20
N ALA A 27 -13.53 -10.70 9.06
CA ALA A 27 -13.95 -10.15 7.77
C ALA A 27 -12.81 -9.35 7.10
N HIS A 28 -12.17 -8.45 7.85
CA HIS A 28 -11.01 -7.70 7.39
C HIS A 28 -9.85 -8.60 6.96
N THR A 29 -9.55 -9.65 7.72
CA THR A 29 -8.48 -10.60 7.38
C THR A 29 -8.76 -11.33 6.07
N LEU A 30 -9.99 -11.83 5.89
CA LEU A 30 -10.41 -12.55 4.69
C LEU A 30 -10.40 -11.65 3.45
N TRP A 31 -10.88 -10.42 3.57
CA TRP A 31 -10.91 -9.48 2.43
C TRP A 31 -9.52 -8.91 2.11
N LYS A 32 -8.60 -8.79 3.08
CA LYS A 32 -7.19 -8.52 2.76
C LYS A 32 -6.55 -9.64 1.96
N GLN A 33 -6.85 -10.90 2.25
CA GLN A 33 -6.38 -12.03 1.45
C GLN A 33 -6.96 -11.98 0.03
N ALA A 34 -8.24 -11.66 -0.11
CA ALA A 34 -8.86 -11.47 -1.41
C ALA A 34 -8.18 -10.35 -2.21
N ALA A 35 -7.79 -9.26 -1.55
CA ALA A 35 -7.14 -8.12 -2.20
C ALA A 35 -5.72 -8.47 -2.67
N ALA A 36 -5.02 -9.30 -1.91
CA ALA A 36 -3.70 -9.80 -2.28
C ALA A 36 -3.76 -10.73 -3.51
N LEU A 37 -4.82 -11.53 -3.62
CA LEU A 37 -5.02 -12.44 -4.76
C LEU A 37 -5.47 -11.70 -6.02
N ASN A 38 -6.39 -10.74 -5.89
CA ASN A 38 -6.87 -9.95 -7.03
C ASN A 38 -7.04 -8.47 -6.65
N PRO A 39 -5.95 -7.67 -6.71
CA PRO A 39 -5.99 -6.26 -6.37
C PRO A 39 -6.77 -5.41 -7.38
N LYS A 40 -7.16 -5.96 -8.54
CA LYS A 40 -7.97 -5.26 -9.56
C LYS A 40 -9.48 -5.46 -9.37
N ASN A 41 -9.89 -6.21 -8.35
CA ASN A 41 -11.31 -6.43 -8.07
C ASN A 41 -11.86 -5.31 -7.17
N GLU A 42 -12.68 -4.42 -7.73
CA GLU A 42 -13.29 -3.29 -7.01
C GLU A 42 -14.11 -3.75 -5.80
N ALA A 43 -14.81 -4.88 -5.90
CA ALA A 43 -15.66 -5.40 -4.82
C ALA A 43 -14.86 -5.71 -3.55
N VAL A 44 -13.60 -6.10 -3.67
CA VAL A 44 -12.73 -6.37 -2.53
C VAL A 44 -12.37 -5.09 -1.77
N TRP A 45 -12.07 -4.01 -2.49
CA TRP A 45 -11.77 -2.72 -1.88
C TRP A 45 -13.00 -2.06 -1.26
N LEU A 46 -14.17 -2.23 -1.89
CA LEU A 46 -15.44 -1.83 -1.31
C LEU A 46 -15.72 -2.60 -0.01
N ALA A 47 -15.50 -3.93 0.01
CA ALA A 47 -15.68 -4.73 1.21
C ALA A 47 -14.70 -4.31 2.33
N LEU A 48 -13.43 -4.08 2.02
CA LEU A 48 -12.44 -3.61 3.00
C LEU A 48 -12.82 -2.25 3.59
N LEU A 49 -13.38 -1.32 2.79
CA LEU A 49 -13.79 0.01 3.25
C LEU A 49 -14.82 -0.04 4.40
N GLU A 50 -15.60 -1.11 4.51
CA GLU A 50 -16.62 -1.31 5.56
C GLU A 50 -16.03 -1.72 6.92
N VAL A 51 -14.81 -2.26 6.94
CA VAL A 51 -14.21 -2.87 8.15
C VAL A 51 -12.91 -2.22 8.59
N VAL A 52 -12.37 -1.29 7.81
CA VAL A 52 -11.21 -0.47 8.21
C VAL A 52 -11.64 0.71 9.07
N ASN A 53 -10.83 1.02 10.09
CA ASN A 53 -11.18 2.01 11.11
C ASN A 53 -10.36 3.31 11.02
N THR A 54 -9.21 3.30 10.35
CA THR A 54 -8.32 4.46 10.26
C THR A 54 -8.61 5.29 9.02
N HIS A 55 -8.40 6.60 9.08
CA HIS A 55 -8.52 7.46 7.91
C HIS A 55 -7.54 7.04 6.80
N ASP A 56 -6.31 6.65 7.15
CA ASP A 56 -5.32 6.19 6.17
C ASP A 56 -5.75 4.92 5.44
N ASP A 57 -6.27 3.91 6.15
CA ASP A 57 -6.74 2.68 5.50
C ASP A 57 -7.98 2.94 4.62
N ARG A 58 -8.89 3.82 5.08
CA ARG A 58 -10.04 4.27 4.27
C ARG A 58 -9.58 4.96 2.99
N ARG A 59 -8.60 5.85 3.07
CA ARG A 59 -7.99 6.52 1.92
C ARG A 59 -7.44 5.51 0.92
N VAL A 60 -6.67 4.53 1.38
CA VAL A 60 -6.09 3.49 0.52
C VAL A 60 -7.19 2.72 -0.22
N CYS A 61 -8.27 2.33 0.47
CA CYS A 61 -9.38 1.62 -0.17
C CYS A 61 -10.06 2.50 -1.24
N LEU A 62 -10.36 3.76 -0.91
CA LEU A 62 -10.99 4.71 -1.83
C LEU A 62 -10.13 5.01 -3.07
N GLU A 63 -8.82 5.13 -2.89
CA GLU A 63 -7.88 5.36 -3.98
C GLU A 63 -7.78 4.15 -4.92
N ASN A 64 -7.77 2.93 -4.37
CA ASN A 64 -7.80 1.72 -5.20
C ASN A 64 -9.13 1.58 -5.95
N ILE A 65 -10.26 1.89 -5.31
CA ILE A 65 -11.58 1.92 -5.98
C ILE A 65 -11.53 2.88 -7.18
N LEU A 66 -11.00 4.10 -7.00
CA LEU A 66 -10.90 5.09 -8.08
C LEU A 66 -9.88 4.72 -9.15
N ALA A 67 -8.81 4.00 -8.80
CA ALA A 67 -7.86 3.48 -9.77
C ALA A 67 -8.47 2.41 -10.68
N ILE A 68 -9.40 1.60 -10.16
CA ILE A 68 -10.11 0.55 -10.91
C ILE A 68 -11.31 1.15 -11.66
N ASN A 69 -12.08 2.00 -10.99
CA ASN A 69 -13.29 2.64 -11.50
C ASN A 69 -13.22 4.17 -11.26
N PRO A 70 -12.60 4.92 -12.18
CA PRO A 70 -12.47 6.37 -12.07
C PRO A 70 -13.80 7.14 -12.03
N ASN A 71 -14.90 6.49 -12.44
CA ASN A 71 -16.24 7.08 -12.47
C ASN A 71 -17.03 6.86 -11.17
N ASN A 72 -16.43 6.24 -10.15
CA ASN A 72 -17.07 6.03 -8.86
C ASN A 72 -17.20 7.36 -8.08
N GLU A 73 -18.30 8.07 -8.34
CA GLU A 73 -18.59 9.36 -7.69
C GLU A 73 -18.70 9.26 -6.17
N ALA A 74 -19.17 8.12 -5.64
CA ALA A 74 -19.25 7.91 -4.20
C ALA A 74 -17.86 7.88 -3.56
N ALA A 75 -16.91 7.16 -4.17
CA ALA A 75 -15.53 7.11 -3.69
C ALA A 75 -14.86 8.49 -3.78
N ARG A 76 -15.06 9.25 -4.88
CA ARG A 76 -14.58 10.63 -5.01
C ARG A 76 -15.11 11.54 -3.90
N ARG A 77 -16.40 11.45 -3.59
CA ARG A 77 -17.01 12.24 -2.50
C ARG A 77 -16.42 11.89 -1.14
N GLN A 78 -16.33 10.61 -0.81
CA GLN A 78 -15.79 10.16 0.47
C GLN A 78 -14.31 10.58 0.65
N LEU A 79 -13.50 10.50 -0.41
CA LEU A 79 -12.10 10.92 -0.36
C LEU A 79 -11.97 12.44 -0.14
N ARG A 80 -12.85 13.25 -0.73
CA ARG A 80 -12.90 14.70 -0.44
C ARG A 80 -13.24 14.99 1.01
N VAL A 81 -14.26 14.34 1.56
CA VAL A 81 -14.66 14.50 2.97
C VAL A 81 -13.50 14.12 3.88
N LEU A 82 -12.84 13.00 3.61
CA LEU A 82 -11.68 12.55 4.39
C LEU A 82 -10.53 13.56 4.38
N GLY A 83 -10.26 14.19 3.23
CA GLY A 83 -9.25 15.25 3.11
C GLY A 83 -9.61 16.52 3.88
N LEU A 84 -10.90 16.86 3.99
CA LEU A 84 -11.36 17.99 4.81
C LEU A 84 -11.18 17.69 6.31
N LEU A 85 -11.59 16.50 6.75
CA LEU A 85 -11.42 16.06 8.13
C LEU A 85 -9.95 16.07 8.57
N GLU A 86 -9.05 15.73 7.65
CA GLU A 86 -7.60 15.82 7.92
C GLU A 86 -7.07 17.23 7.81
N GLY A 87 -7.53 18.05 6.87
CA GLY A 87 -7.12 19.44 6.73
C GLY A 87 -7.39 20.27 7.99
N GLU A 88 -8.45 19.94 8.74
CA GLU A 88 -8.73 20.55 10.04
C GLU A 88 -7.75 20.10 11.15
N ILE A 89 -7.13 18.93 11.01
CA ILE A 89 -6.12 18.38 11.93
C ILE A 89 -4.69 18.82 11.51
N VAL A 90 -4.50 19.20 10.24
CA VAL A 90 -3.22 19.42 9.55
C VAL A 90 -2.91 20.93 9.39
N GLN A 91 -2.94 21.69 10.49
CA GLN A 91 -1.98 22.80 10.63
C GLN A 91 -0.59 22.28 11.04
N HIS A 92 -0.33 20.98 10.93
CA HIS A 92 0.96 20.34 11.24
C HIS A 92 1.47 19.71 9.93
N PRO A 93 2.74 19.96 9.52
CA PRO A 93 3.21 19.60 8.18
C PRO A 93 3.04 18.10 7.90
N LEU A 94 2.36 17.77 6.80
CA LEU A 94 2.17 16.39 6.35
C LEU A 94 3.54 15.72 6.14
N PRO A 95 3.80 14.54 6.76
CA PRO A 95 4.94 13.72 6.35
C PRO A 95 4.76 13.31 4.88
N PRO A 96 5.85 13.18 4.11
CA PRO A 96 5.78 12.86 2.69
C PRO A 96 5.07 11.51 2.49
N ARG A 97 3.97 11.57 1.74
CA ARG A 97 3.16 10.42 1.29
C ARG A 97 4.07 9.34 0.72
N ARG A 98 4.13 8.18 1.38
CA ARG A 98 4.88 7.00 0.90
C ARG A 98 4.34 6.60 -0.48
N ARG A 99 5.09 6.94 -1.52
CA ARG A 99 4.87 6.44 -2.88
C ARG A 99 5.05 4.91 -2.86
N PRO A 100 4.25 4.15 -3.62
CA PRO A 100 4.33 2.70 -3.62
C PRO A 100 5.74 2.24 -4.03
N PHE A 101 6.14 1.16 -3.37
CA PHE A 101 7.40 0.44 -3.49
C PHE A 101 7.56 -0.19 -4.89
N LEU A 102 7.84 0.62 -5.90
CA LEU A 102 8.24 0.18 -7.25
C LEU A 102 9.70 0.53 -7.59
N LEU A 103 10.44 1.10 -6.62
CA LEU A 103 11.84 1.52 -6.78
C LEU A 103 12.89 0.75 -5.94
N PRO A 104 12.65 -0.44 -5.34
CA PRO A 104 13.73 -1.07 -4.56
C PRO A 104 14.92 -1.47 -5.44
N LEU A 105 14.69 -1.82 -6.71
CA LEU A 105 15.74 -2.33 -7.58
C LEU A 105 16.70 -1.24 -8.09
N LEU A 106 16.24 0.00 -8.26
CA LEU A 106 17.05 1.13 -8.73
C LEU A 106 17.92 1.72 -7.61
N GLN A 107 17.48 1.64 -6.35
CA GLN A 107 18.23 2.19 -5.21
C GLN A 107 19.34 1.26 -4.71
N ILE A 108 19.14 -0.06 -4.80
CA ILE A 108 20.14 -1.06 -4.35
C ILE A 108 21.40 -1.02 -5.23
N THR A 109 21.27 -0.78 -6.54
CA THR A 109 22.41 -0.73 -7.46
C THR A 109 23.32 0.48 -7.23
N LEU A 110 22.74 1.65 -6.93
CA LEU A 110 23.50 2.87 -6.63
C LEU A 110 24.30 2.74 -5.32
N ALA A 111 23.70 2.14 -4.29
CA ALA A 111 24.36 1.96 -2.99
C ALA A 111 25.58 1.02 -3.10
N LEU A 112 25.45 -0.09 -3.85
CA LEU A 112 26.56 -1.01 -4.12
C LEU A 112 27.71 -0.31 -4.87
N LEU A 113 27.41 0.51 -5.87
CA LEU A 113 28.43 1.26 -6.63
C LEU A 113 29.23 2.23 -5.75
N LEU A 114 28.56 2.95 -4.85
CA LEU A 114 29.22 3.88 -3.94
C LEU A 114 30.10 3.17 -2.91
N ILE A 115 29.65 2.02 -2.38
CA ILE A 115 30.45 1.21 -1.45
C ILE A 115 31.71 0.69 -2.15
N ILE A 116 31.57 0.17 -3.37
CA ILE A 116 32.71 -0.31 -4.17
C ILE A 116 33.69 0.84 -4.43
N LEU A 117 33.20 2.03 -4.80
CA LEU A 117 34.04 3.21 -5.04
C LEU A 117 34.84 3.61 -3.79
N PHE A 118 34.21 3.59 -2.61
CA PHE A 118 34.87 3.95 -1.34
C PHE A 118 35.95 2.93 -0.94
N ILE A 119 35.69 1.64 -1.16
CA ILE A 119 36.66 0.58 -0.92
C ILE A 119 37.88 0.76 -1.85
N VAL A 120 37.65 1.00 -3.14
CA VAL A 120 38.74 1.23 -4.11
C VAL A 120 39.56 2.47 -3.73
N LEU A 121 38.89 3.57 -3.38
CA LEU A 121 39.57 4.81 -2.99
C LEU A 121 40.40 4.63 -1.70
N GLY A 122 39.86 3.92 -0.71
CA GLY A 122 40.56 3.62 0.54
C GLY A 122 41.80 2.72 0.35
N ILE A 123 41.72 1.75 -0.56
CA ILE A 123 42.88 0.88 -0.88
C ILE A 123 43.97 1.68 -1.58
N VAL A 124 43.61 2.59 -2.48
CA VAL A 124 44.57 3.44 -3.19
C VAL A 124 45.27 4.42 -2.24
N THR A 125 44.53 5.06 -1.32
CA THR A 125 45.13 5.98 -0.34
C THR A 125 46.03 5.24 0.66
N ALA A 126 45.63 4.07 1.14
CA ALA A 126 46.45 3.24 2.04
C ALA A 126 47.75 2.77 1.36
N SER A 127 47.68 2.45 0.07
CA SER A 127 48.85 2.02 -0.71
C SER A 127 49.84 3.17 -0.93
N ILE A 128 49.36 4.39 -1.19
CA ILE A 128 50.20 5.58 -1.36
C ILE A 128 50.90 5.97 -0.05
N LEU A 129 50.21 5.88 1.09
CA LEU A 129 50.80 6.19 2.40
C LEU A 129 51.85 5.17 2.84
N ASN A 130 51.70 3.90 2.45
CA ASN A 130 52.68 2.84 2.76
C ASN A 130 53.94 2.87 1.87
N LEU A 131 53.97 3.75 0.87
CA LEU A 131 55.08 3.96 -0.07
C LEU A 131 55.88 5.25 0.21
N LEU A 132 55.50 6.02 1.25
CA LEU A 132 56.16 7.23 1.75
C LEU A 132 56.84 6.94 3.10
#